data_AF-S3DAA8-F1
#
_entry.id   AF-S3DAA8-F1
#
_cell.length_a   1.000
_cell.length_b   1.000
_cell.length_c   1.000
_cell.angle_alpha   90.00
_cell.angle_beta   90.00
_cell.angle_gamma   90.00
#
_symmetry.space_group_name_H-M   'P 1'
#
loop_
_entity.id
_entity.type
_entity.pdbx_description
1 polymer ?
#
loop_
_entity_poly.entity_id
_entity_poly.type
_entity_poly.pdbx_seq_one_letter_code
_entity_poly.pdbx_strand_id
1 'polypeptide(L)'
;MKSKCHQVLRTTDYESHKGRNPGHVEGTCQWFLQHAHYTNWLTCASSSFLLVSALPGCGKSVLSKLLVDCEIKTTAARTVCYFFFKEDSEDQKYLSKALCALLHQLFQHKPKLLSHATKFYDQNASTLQTGEEDTGQIQRETNLVIDHKIVNLQKQYELSQDIITELREELGKVEHRTYLWLKLIFNLLSTDAHSLTKKGRRKIFGSIPQSVNAAYTAILNKSKDKEQAKKLLQIVCVASRPLSFNEMIIVLTLEEGDTIDDQEVYSEEHAKSLINDLCGLFVTVINGYVYFLHQTAKEFLLGSGEVLNQPTTNSWVWESSISIKDSHHGLAHACIWYLQLALKADLLAPFNDATSDLYPEIRRRLLEQHFFLDYAFKNWFKHFREAEIPRGHPSVIIAIELYTSALDGCGTSPWLYVFKLGDDFPGYSSLHFASDFGHLGVLDHLVEEPKLEINKGGTEGRTPLHIAVEAGNLTAIDRLLSVPNVNLNVAEWSGETTLYFAIGGGQDEGGQGVIAQLLSAPGLDVNAITDCGYTALLFVTK
;
A
#
# COMPACT_ATOMS: atom_id res chain seq x y z
N MET A 1 -41.21 0.24 -19.67
CA MET A 1 -39.96 0.95 -20.02
C MET A 1 -39.26 1.55 -18.80
N LYS A 2 -39.90 2.43 -18.01
CA LYS A 2 -39.34 2.91 -16.73
C LYS A 2 -38.82 1.79 -15.81
N SER A 3 -39.58 0.70 -15.68
CA SER A 3 -39.17 -0.48 -14.89
C SER A 3 -37.94 -1.21 -15.44
N LYS A 4 -37.69 -1.21 -16.77
CA LYS A 4 -36.48 -1.81 -17.35
C LYS A 4 -35.24 -0.96 -17.09
N CYS A 5 -35.34 0.36 -17.27
CA CYS A 5 -34.26 1.30 -16.95
C CYS A 5 -33.86 1.20 -15.46
N HIS A 6 -34.85 1.10 -14.57
CA HIS A 6 -34.60 0.89 -13.13
C HIS A 6 -33.94 -0.47 -12.86
N GLN A 7 -34.43 -1.56 -13.46
CA GLN A 7 -33.85 -2.90 -13.29
C GLN A 7 -32.40 -3.01 -13.78
N VAL A 8 -32.04 -2.35 -14.89
CA VAL A 8 -30.66 -2.38 -15.43
C VAL A 8 -29.65 -1.76 -14.46
N LEU A 9 -30.08 -0.81 -13.63
CA LEU A 9 -29.21 -0.20 -12.61
C LEU A 9 -28.99 -1.11 -11.40
N ARG A 10 -29.77 -2.20 -11.24
CA ARG A 10 -29.57 -3.18 -10.17
C ARG A 10 -28.48 -4.18 -10.56
N THR A 11 -27.23 -3.70 -10.58
CA THR A 11 -26.06 -4.49 -10.97
C THR A 11 -25.41 -5.26 -9.82
N THR A 12 -25.82 -4.99 -8.57
CA THR A 12 -25.32 -5.61 -7.34
C THR A 12 -26.42 -5.79 -6.31
N ASP A 13 -26.23 -6.73 -5.37
CA ASP A 13 -27.08 -6.91 -4.18
C ASP A 13 -26.55 -6.10 -2.99
N TYR A 14 -26.64 -4.77 -3.11
CA TYR A 14 -26.14 -3.86 -2.08
C TYR A 14 -26.88 -4.00 -0.74
N GLU A 15 -28.10 -4.54 -0.71
CA GLU A 15 -28.82 -4.86 0.53
C GLU A 15 -28.13 -5.98 1.31
N SER A 16 -27.79 -7.10 0.65
CA SER A 16 -27.04 -8.20 1.25
C SER A 16 -25.64 -7.75 1.72
N HIS A 17 -24.97 -6.88 0.95
CA HIS A 17 -23.67 -6.33 1.32
C HIS A 17 -23.70 -5.54 2.64
N LYS A 18 -24.74 -4.73 2.87
CA LYS A 18 -24.97 -4.07 4.17
C LYS A 18 -25.34 -5.10 5.26
N GLY A 19 -26.11 -6.13 4.88
CA GLY A 19 -26.54 -7.23 5.74
C GLY A 19 -25.39 -7.97 6.40
N ARG A 20 -24.27 -8.17 5.69
CA ARG A 20 -23.04 -8.83 6.19
C ARG A 20 -22.42 -8.17 7.42
N ASN A 21 -22.56 -6.84 7.57
CA ASN A 21 -22.01 -6.17 8.75
C ASN A 21 -22.88 -6.47 9.97
N PRO A 22 -22.28 -6.83 11.13
CA PRO A 22 -23.04 -7.07 12.34
C PRO A 22 -23.80 -5.80 12.77
N GLY A 23 -24.92 -5.98 13.46
CA GLY A 23 -25.65 -4.88 14.08
C GLY A 23 -24.84 -4.27 15.22
N HIS A 24 -25.03 -2.99 15.50
CA HIS A 24 -24.46 -2.38 16.70
C HIS A 24 -25.02 -3.04 17.97
N VAL A 25 -24.23 -3.01 19.04
CA VAL A 25 -24.70 -3.36 20.38
C VAL A 25 -25.38 -2.14 21.00
N GLU A 26 -26.51 -2.34 21.67
CA GLU A 26 -27.25 -1.24 22.31
C GLU A 26 -26.35 -0.48 23.31
N GLY A 27 -26.40 0.85 23.26
CA GLY A 27 -25.52 1.72 24.08
C GLY A 27 -24.18 2.09 23.42
N THR A 28 -23.77 1.43 22.34
CA THR A 28 -22.54 1.78 21.59
C THR A 28 -22.77 2.90 20.57
N CYS A 29 -21.67 3.49 20.04
CA CYS A 29 -21.68 4.60 19.05
C CYS A 29 -22.31 5.92 19.52
N GLN A 30 -22.81 6.02 20.76
CA GLN A 30 -23.45 7.23 21.28
C GLN A 30 -22.53 8.45 21.27
N TRP A 31 -21.25 8.26 21.60
CA TRP A 31 -20.24 9.33 21.57
C TRP A 31 -20.17 10.02 20.20
N PHE A 32 -20.33 9.25 19.12
CA PHE A 32 -20.30 9.78 17.75
C PHE A 32 -21.58 10.57 17.44
N LEU A 33 -22.73 10.03 17.82
CA LEU A 33 -24.04 10.69 17.60
C LEU A 33 -24.18 12.00 18.38
N GLN A 34 -23.46 12.12 19.50
CA GLN A 34 -23.41 13.34 20.32
C GLN A 34 -22.28 14.29 19.90
N HIS A 35 -21.41 13.88 18.97
CA HIS A 35 -20.25 14.67 18.58
C HIS A 35 -20.65 15.96 17.83
N ALA A 36 -19.99 17.07 18.16
CA ALA A 36 -20.29 18.38 17.58
C ALA A 36 -20.17 18.39 16.04
N HIS A 37 -19.14 17.74 15.48
CA HIS A 37 -19.00 17.63 14.02
C HIS A 37 -20.15 16.88 13.35
N TYR A 38 -20.65 15.79 13.94
CA TYR A 38 -21.76 15.01 13.39
C TYR A 38 -23.06 15.81 13.45
N THR A 39 -23.37 16.40 14.60
CA THR A 39 -24.58 17.22 14.79
C THR A 39 -24.59 18.44 13.87
N ASN A 40 -23.47 19.16 13.77
CA ASN A 40 -23.32 20.29 12.85
C ASN A 40 -23.50 19.87 11.38
N TRP A 41 -22.92 18.73 10.99
CA TRP A 41 -23.09 18.19 9.63
C TRP A 41 -24.56 17.84 9.35
N LEU A 42 -25.23 17.16 10.29
CA LEU A 42 -26.61 16.71 10.15
C LEU A 42 -27.61 17.87 10.06
N THR A 43 -27.38 18.96 10.80
CA THR A 43 -28.24 20.15 10.81
C THR A 43 -27.87 21.18 9.72
N CYS A 44 -26.79 20.96 8.96
CA CYS A 44 -26.33 21.91 7.96
C CYS A 44 -27.35 22.06 6.82
N ALA A 45 -27.73 23.30 6.51
CA ALA A 45 -28.70 23.60 5.44
C ALA A 45 -28.10 23.56 4.03
N SER A 46 -26.76 23.53 3.92
CA SER A 46 -26.03 23.45 2.65
C SER A 46 -25.34 22.09 2.49
N SER A 47 -25.01 21.71 1.25
CA SER A 47 -24.23 20.51 0.97
C SER A 47 -22.93 20.49 1.77
N SER A 48 -22.80 19.52 2.68
CA SER A 48 -21.68 19.39 3.60
C SER A 48 -21.11 17.98 3.56
N PHE A 49 -19.80 17.87 3.76
CA PHE A 49 -19.07 16.61 3.75
C PHE A 49 -18.65 16.23 5.16
N LEU A 50 -18.87 14.97 5.54
CA LEU A 50 -18.41 14.40 6.81
C LEU A 50 -17.51 13.21 6.50
N LEU A 51 -16.24 13.31 6.86
CA LEU A 51 -15.28 12.23 6.78
C LEU A 51 -15.10 11.60 8.16
N VAL A 52 -15.26 10.29 8.24
CA VAL A 52 -15.01 9.51 9.46
C VAL A 52 -13.88 8.55 9.17
N SER A 53 -12.71 8.80 9.76
CA SER A 53 -11.55 7.91 9.71
C SER A 53 -11.33 7.24 11.08
N ALA A 54 -10.88 5.99 11.07
CA ALA A 54 -10.49 5.24 12.27
C ALA A 54 -9.58 4.09 11.84
N LEU A 55 -8.84 3.50 12.78
CA LEU A 55 -8.01 2.32 12.54
C LEU A 55 -8.86 1.12 12.08
N PRO A 56 -8.26 0.15 11.35
CA PRO A 56 -8.92 -1.14 11.06
C PRO A 56 -9.51 -1.77 12.33
N GLY A 57 -10.64 -2.47 12.22
CA GLY A 57 -11.29 -3.10 13.38
C GLY A 57 -12.14 -2.19 14.29
N CYS A 58 -11.96 -0.86 14.28
CA CYS A 58 -12.69 0.06 15.19
C CYS A 58 -14.21 0.25 14.91
N GLY A 59 -14.87 -0.66 14.19
CA GLY A 59 -16.33 -0.63 14.05
C GLY A 59 -16.92 0.39 13.05
N LYS A 60 -16.11 0.99 12.15
CA LYS A 60 -16.58 1.96 11.14
C LYS A 60 -17.75 1.45 10.28
N SER A 61 -17.71 0.19 9.87
CA SER A 61 -18.76 -0.43 9.07
C SER A 61 -20.04 -0.65 9.87
N VAL A 62 -19.90 -0.97 11.16
CA VAL A 62 -21.02 -1.10 12.11
C VAL A 62 -21.67 0.27 12.35
N LEU A 63 -20.87 1.31 12.54
CA LEU A 63 -21.36 2.69 12.64
C LEU A 63 -22.09 3.13 11.36
N SER A 64 -21.51 2.88 10.18
CA SER A 64 -22.16 3.20 8.90
C SER A 64 -23.51 2.48 8.74
N LYS A 65 -23.59 1.21 9.17
CA LYS A 65 -24.85 0.45 9.17
C LYS A 65 -25.86 1.03 10.15
N LEU A 66 -25.47 1.35 11.38
CA LEU A 66 -26.31 2.01 12.37
C LEU A 66 -26.90 3.32 11.83
N LEU A 67 -26.07 4.14 11.19
CA LEU A 67 -26.51 5.38 10.57
C LEU A 67 -27.61 5.12 9.54
N VAL A 68 -27.36 4.22 8.59
CA VAL A 68 -28.34 3.91 7.53
C VAL A 68 -29.62 3.28 8.07
N ASP A 69 -29.51 2.35 9.02
CA ASP A 69 -30.63 1.53 9.48
C ASP A 69 -31.47 2.18 10.57
N CYS A 70 -30.90 3.07 11.40
CA CYS A 70 -31.56 3.63 12.58
C CYS A 70 -31.68 5.16 12.55
N GLU A 71 -30.57 5.87 12.30
CA GLU A 71 -30.46 7.32 12.57
C GLU A 71 -30.84 8.20 11.37
N ILE A 72 -30.22 7.93 10.21
CA ILE A 72 -30.41 8.70 8.98
C ILE A 72 -31.37 8.01 8.00
N LYS A 73 -32.49 7.46 8.50
CA LYS A 73 -33.50 6.82 7.64
C LYS A 73 -34.01 7.74 6.52
N THR A 74 -34.32 7.14 5.38
CA THR A 74 -34.99 7.83 4.28
C THR A 74 -36.36 8.34 4.73
N THR A 75 -36.63 9.62 4.49
CA THR A 75 -37.91 10.29 4.76
C THR A 75 -38.44 10.91 3.47
N ALA A 76 -39.63 11.53 3.51
CA ALA A 76 -40.15 12.26 2.35
C ALA A 76 -39.24 13.44 1.92
N ALA A 77 -38.54 14.06 2.87
CA ALA A 77 -37.64 15.18 2.62
C ALA A 77 -36.19 14.75 2.31
N ARG A 78 -35.74 13.62 2.86
CA ARG A 78 -34.36 13.13 2.77
C ARG A 78 -34.30 11.75 2.12
N THR A 79 -33.53 11.60 1.05
CA THR A 79 -33.22 10.28 0.48
C THR A 79 -31.82 9.86 0.90
N VAL A 80 -31.70 8.68 1.51
CA VAL A 80 -30.41 8.09 1.87
C VAL A 80 -30.14 6.91 0.96
N CYS A 81 -28.99 6.95 0.29
CA CYS A 81 -28.46 5.89 -0.53
C CYS A 81 -27.11 5.47 0.03
N TYR A 82 -26.79 4.19 -0.05
CA TYR A 82 -25.54 3.65 0.51
C TYR A 82 -24.87 2.64 -0.42
N PHE A 83 -23.56 2.51 -0.26
CA PHE A 83 -22.76 1.46 -0.87
C PHE A 83 -21.56 1.17 0.04
N PHE A 84 -21.23 -0.10 0.24
CA PHE A 84 -20.09 -0.52 1.06
C PHE A 84 -18.99 -1.03 0.14
N PHE A 85 -17.84 -0.37 0.12
CA PHE A 85 -16.68 -0.85 -0.62
C PHE A 85 -15.99 -1.99 0.14
N LYS A 86 -15.55 -3.01 -0.60
CA LYS A 86 -14.80 -4.15 -0.05
C LYS A 86 -13.87 -4.71 -1.12
N GLU A 87 -12.62 -4.98 -0.75
CA GLU A 87 -11.55 -5.40 -1.68
C GLU A 87 -11.70 -6.87 -2.12
N ASP A 88 -12.17 -7.73 -1.22
CA ASP A 88 -12.37 -9.17 -1.42
C ASP A 88 -13.68 -9.52 -2.17
N SER A 89 -14.41 -8.52 -2.68
CA SER A 89 -15.67 -8.74 -3.40
C SER A 89 -15.68 -8.02 -4.75
N GLU A 90 -15.80 -8.80 -5.82
CA GLU A 90 -15.86 -8.33 -7.21
C GLU A 90 -16.96 -7.28 -7.45
N ASP A 91 -18.08 -7.38 -6.73
CA ASP A 91 -19.20 -6.44 -6.84
C ASP A 91 -19.10 -5.22 -5.94
N GLN A 92 -18.13 -5.17 -5.00
CA GLN A 92 -17.95 -4.07 -4.05
C GLN A 92 -16.70 -3.22 -4.29
N LYS A 93 -15.88 -3.52 -5.31
CA LYS A 93 -14.62 -2.81 -5.57
C LYS A 93 -14.69 -1.70 -6.62
N TYR A 94 -15.73 -1.68 -7.46
CA TYR A 94 -15.81 -0.76 -8.60
C TYR A 94 -16.74 0.44 -8.35
N LEU A 95 -16.27 1.63 -8.73
CA LEU A 95 -17.05 2.88 -8.66
C LEU A 95 -18.31 2.82 -9.54
N SER A 96 -18.25 2.17 -10.70
CA SER A 96 -19.40 1.99 -11.60
C SER A 96 -20.55 1.25 -10.89
N LYS A 97 -20.23 0.17 -10.17
CA LYS A 97 -21.18 -0.61 -9.37
C LYS A 97 -21.78 0.23 -8.24
N ALA A 98 -20.95 1.03 -7.57
CA ALA A 98 -21.40 1.96 -6.54
C ALA A 98 -22.40 2.99 -7.09
N LEU A 99 -22.08 3.64 -8.23
CA LEU A 99 -22.96 4.62 -8.87
C LEU A 99 -24.29 3.98 -9.31
N CYS A 100 -24.25 2.80 -9.91
CA CYS A 100 -25.46 2.04 -10.28
C CYS A 100 -26.34 1.76 -9.05
N ALA A 101 -25.75 1.28 -7.95
CA ALA A 101 -26.47 1.01 -6.71
C ALA A 101 -27.11 2.28 -6.10
N LEU A 102 -26.38 3.40 -6.08
CA LEU A 102 -26.86 4.67 -5.55
C LEU A 102 -28.01 5.24 -6.41
N LEU A 103 -27.89 5.17 -7.74
CA LEU A 103 -28.94 5.60 -8.67
C LEU A 103 -30.17 4.70 -8.59
N HIS A 104 -29.98 3.39 -8.48
CA HIS A 104 -31.07 2.44 -8.27
C HIS A 104 -31.88 2.79 -7.02
N GLN A 105 -31.20 3.02 -5.88
CA GLN A 105 -31.84 3.44 -4.63
C GLN A 105 -32.51 4.81 -4.74
N LEU A 106 -31.87 5.78 -5.40
CA LEU A 106 -32.41 7.13 -5.57
C LEU A 106 -33.70 7.10 -6.39
N PHE A 107 -33.73 6.36 -7.50
CA PHE A 107 -34.91 6.26 -8.36
C PHE A 107 -36.02 5.43 -7.74
N GLN A 108 -35.69 4.44 -6.90
CA GLN A 108 -36.67 3.70 -6.11
C GLN A 108 -37.42 4.63 -5.15
N HIS A 109 -36.71 5.55 -4.47
CA HIS A 109 -37.32 6.49 -3.52
C HIS A 109 -37.90 7.75 -4.18
N LYS A 110 -37.36 8.18 -5.32
CA LYS A 110 -37.85 9.33 -6.10
C LYS A 110 -38.12 8.96 -7.56
N PRO A 111 -39.23 8.25 -7.85
CA PRO A 111 -39.55 7.78 -9.20
C PRO A 111 -39.71 8.89 -10.25
N LYS A 112 -39.98 10.13 -9.84
CA LYS A 112 -40.03 11.30 -10.74
C LYS A 112 -38.67 11.57 -11.39
N LEU A 113 -37.55 11.28 -10.72
CA LEU A 113 -36.21 11.50 -11.28
C LEU A 113 -35.88 10.50 -12.39
N LEU A 114 -36.50 9.32 -12.36
CA LEU A 114 -36.30 8.26 -13.35
C LEU A 114 -36.67 8.73 -14.76
N SER A 115 -37.56 9.73 -14.93
CA SER A 115 -37.86 10.25 -16.28
C SER A 115 -36.67 10.96 -16.94
N HIS A 116 -35.74 11.52 -16.15
CA HIS A 116 -34.51 12.10 -16.69
C HIS A 116 -33.56 11.01 -17.18
N ALA A 117 -33.41 9.95 -16.38
CA ALA A 117 -32.58 8.79 -16.74
C ALA A 117 -33.17 7.98 -17.91
N THR A 118 -34.49 7.84 -17.99
CA THR A 118 -35.15 7.07 -19.05
C THR A 118 -34.87 7.68 -20.43
N LYS A 119 -34.83 9.02 -20.56
CA LYS A 119 -34.46 9.68 -21.83
C LYS A 119 -33.06 9.29 -22.31
N PHE A 120 -32.11 9.21 -21.38
CA PHE A 120 -30.74 8.82 -21.69
C PHE A 120 -30.61 7.31 -21.93
N TYR A 121 -31.34 6.50 -21.17
CA TYR A 121 -31.43 5.05 -21.36
C TYR A 121 -31.99 4.72 -22.73
N ASP A 122 -33.09 5.34 -23.16
CA ASP A 122 -33.71 5.07 -24.47
C ASP A 122 -32.77 5.42 -25.64
N GLN A 123 -31.86 6.38 -25.46
CA GLN A 123 -30.84 6.75 -26.44
C GLN A 123 -29.63 5.79 -26.47
N ASN A 124 -29.38 5.06 -25.38
CA ASN A 124 -28.15 4.28 -25.18
C ASN A 124 -28.41 2.82 -24.73
N ALA A 125 -29.66 2.35 -24.80
CA ALA A 125 -30.07 1.06 -24.23
C ALA A 125 -29.34 -0.14 -24.85
N SER A 126 -28.97 -0.04 -26.12
CA SER A 126 -28.18 -1.05 -26.84
C SER A 126 -26.72 -1.09 -26.39
N THR A 127 -26.16 0.03 -25.93
CA THR A 127 -24.76 0.17 -25.52
C THR A 127 -24.55 -0.21 -24.04
N LEU A 128 -25.60 -0.08 -23.23
CA LEU A 128 -25.54 -0.31 -21.77
C LEU A 128 -25.59 -1.80 -21.36
N GLN A 129 -26.00 -2.71 -22.25
CA GLN A 129 -26.09 -4.15 -21.95
C GLN A 129 -24.82 -4.94 -22.26
N THR A 130 -23.89 -4.36 -23.03
CA THR A 130 -22.72 -5.05 -23.59
C THR A 130 -21.43 -4.35 -23.18
N GLY A 131 -21.13 -4.33 -21.88
CA GLY A 131 -19.82 -3.89 -21.38
C GLY A 131 -18.64 -4.72 -21.91
N GLU A 132 -18.91 -5.87 -22.53
CA GLU A 132 -17.90 -6.80 -23.05
C GLU A 132 -17.85 -6.92 -24.59
N GLU A 133 -18.82 -6.39 -25.35
CA GLU A 133 -18.88 -6.55 -26.83
C GLU A 133 -18.55 -5.28 -27.64
N ASP A 134 -18.19 -4.16 -26.99
CA ASP A 134 -17.91 -2.88 -27.68
C ASP A 134 -16.45 -2.71 -28.17
N THR A 135 -15.71 -3.80 -28.35
CA THR A 135 -14.35 -3.77 -28.94
C THR A 135 -14.32 -3.04 -30.28
N GLY A 136 -15.37 -3.18 -31.10
CA GLY A 136 -15.50 -2.46 -32.37
C GLY A 136 -15.80 -0.96 -32.26
N GLN A 137 -16.42 -0.49 -31.16
CA GLN A 137 -16.64 0.95 -30.91
C GLN A 137 -15.37 1.60 -30.37
N ILE A 138 -14.71 0.95 -29.40
CA ILE A 138 -13.41 1.39 -28.87
C ILE A 138 -12.37 1.44 -30.00
N GLN A 139 -12.40 0.48 -30.92
CA GLN A 139 -11.50 0.48 -32.07
C GLN A 139 -11.76 1.67 -33.02
N ARG A 140 -13.01 2.08 -33.20
CA ARG A 140 -13.37 3.28 -33.98
C ARG A 140 -12.92 4.57 -33.29
N GLU A 141 -13.14 4.70 -31.99
CA GLU A 141 -12.72 5.89 -31.24
C GLU A 141 -11.20 6.03 -31.16
N THR A 142 -10.48 4.93 -30.96
CA THR A 142 -9.01 4.94 -30.97
C THR A 142 -8.46 5.37 -32.34
N ASN A 143 -9.12 5.01 -33.45
CA ASN A 143 -8.77 5.52 -34.78
C ASN A 143 -8.94 7.05 -34.89
N LEU A 144 -10.01 7.62 -34.35
CA LEU A 144 -10.21 9.08 -34.33
C LEU A 144 -9.11 9.79 -33.54
N VAL A 145 -8.68 9.23 -32.41
CA VAL A 145 -7.58 9.77 -31.61
C VAL A 145 -6.25 9.68 -32.37
N ILE A 146 -6.00 8.57 -33.07
CA ILE A 146 -4.81 8.42 -33.94
C ILE A 146 -4.81 9.52 -35.01
N ASP A 147 -5.91 9.68 -35.74
CA ASP A 147 -5.98 10.68 -36.81
C ASP A 147 -5.74 12.09 -36.29
N HIS A 148 -6.35 12.46 -35.16
CA HIS A 148 -6.13 13.76 -34.55
C HIS A 148 -4.67 13.96 -34.11
N LYS A 149 -4.06 12.96 -33.46
CA LYS A 149 -2.67 13.06 -32.99
C LYS A 149 -1.65 13.03 -34.13
N ILE A 150 -1.90 12.27 -35.19
CA ILE A 150 -1.08 12.25 -36.40
C ILE A 150 -1.08 13.63 -37.07
N VAL A 151 -2.25 14.28 -37.20
CA VAL A 151 -2.34 15.64 -37.75
C VAL A 151 -1.54 16.63 -36.90
N ASN A 152 -1.58 16.50 -35.57
CA ASN A 152 -0.79 17.34 -34.69
C ASN A 152 0.72 17.09 -34.84
N LEU A 153 1.16 15.83 -34.92
CA LEU A 153 2.56 15.49 -35.21
C LEU A 153 3.02 16.02 -36.56
N GLN A 154 2.17 15.92 -37.59
CA GLN A 154 2.46 16.42 -38.92
C GLN A 154 2.76 17.93 -38.90
N LYS A 155 1.93 18.69 -38.20
CA LYS A 155 2.10 20.14 -38.06
C LYS A 155 3.32 20.49 -37.23
N GLN A 156 3.56 19.75 -36.14
CA GLN A 156 4.63 20.05 -35.20
C GLN A 156 6.03 19.76 -35.76
N TYR A 157 6.18 18.73 -36.60
CA TYR A 157 7.47 18.29 -37.13
C TYR A 157 7.57 18.38 -38.66
N GLU A 158 6.64 19.08 -39.30
CA GLU A 158 6.58 19.31 -40.77
C GLU A 158 6.75 18.02 -41.60
N LEU A 159 6.03 16.97 -41.20
CA LEU A 159 6.15 15.64 -41.82
C LEU A 159 5.53 15.59 -43.22
N SER A 160 6.19 14.91 -44.15
CA SER A 160 5.67 14.68 -45.50
C SER A 160 4.46 13.74 -45.50
N GLN A 161 3.57 13.89 -46.49
CA GLN A 161 2.32 13.14 -46.53
C GLN A 161 2.50 11.63 -46.67
N ASP A 162 3.58 11.20 -47.34
CA ASP A 162 3.95 9.79 -47.45
C ASP A 162 4.23 9.16 -46.07
N ILE A 163 4.93 9.90 -45.18
CA ILE A 163 5.30 9.42 -43.83
C ILE A 163 4.06 9.26 -42.96
N ILE A 164 3.12 10.20 -43.07
CA ILE A 164 1.87 10.18 -42.32
C ILE A 164 0.97 9.01 -42.75
N THR A 165 0.98 8.68 -44.04
CA THR A 165 0.21 7.55 -44.59
C THR A 165 0.79 6.23 -44.09
N GLU A 166 2.11 6.05 -44.18
CA GLU A 166 2.82 4.85 -43.69
C GLU A 166 2.63 4.66 -42.16
N LEU A 167 2.78 5.73 -41.38
CA LEU A 167 2.55 5.67 -39.92
C LEU A 167 1.11 5.28 -39.56
N ARG A 168 0.13 5.77 -40.32
CA ARG A 168 -1.28 5.43 -40.11
C ARG A 168 -1.53 3.95 -40.37
N GLU A 169 -0.94 3.40 -41.43
CA GLU A 169 -1.06 1.97 -41.77
C GLU A 169 -0.44 1.11 -40.67
N GLU A 170 0.76 1.42 -40.19
CA GLU A 170 1.42 0.64 -39.13
C GLU A 170 0.67 0.71 -37.79
N LEU A 171 0.21 1.89 -37.37
CA LEU A 171 -0.61 2.02 -36.15
C LEU A 171 -1.97 1.33 -36.29
N GLY A 172 -2.46 1.15 -37.53
CA GLY A 172 -3.70 0.45 -37.83
C GLY A 172 -3.63 -1.07 -37.68
N LYS A 173 -2.43 -1.67 -37.82
CA LYS A 173 -2.21 -3.14 -37.74
C LYS A 173 -2.35 -3.72 -36.33
N VAL A 174 -2.23 -2.89 -35.30
CA VAL A 174 -2.26 -3.34 -33.91
C VAL A 174 -3.70 -3.71 -33.52
N GLU A 175 -3.91 -4.98 -33.16
CA GLU A 175 -5.19 -5.49 -32.66
C GLU A 175 -5.38 -5.10 -31.18
N HIS A 176 -6.63 -4.83 -30.76
CA HIS A 176 -6.99 -4.49 -29.37
C HIS A 176 -6.25 -3.26 -28.77
N ARG A 177 -6.15 -2.17 -29.52
CA ARG A 177 -5.53 -0.91 -29.08
C ARG A 177 -6.26 -0.28 -27.90
N THR A 178 -5.51 0.13 -26.87
CA THR A 178 -6.02 0.88 -25.72
C THR A 178 -5.59 2.35 -25.75
N TYR A 179 -6.32 3.25 -25.08
CA TYR A 179 -5.89 4.65 -24.95
C TYR A 179 -4.54 4.79 -24.23
N LEU A 180 -4.25 3.88 -23.31
CA LEU A 180 -2.96 3.81 -22.65
C LEU A 180 -1.85 3.49 -23.67
N TRP A 181 -2.04 2.46 -24.50
CA TRP A 181 -1.11 2.14 -25.58
C TRP A 181 -0.88 3.35 -26.51
N LEU A 182 -1.96 4.03 -26.94
CA LEU A 182 -1.84 5.25 -27.75
C LEU A 182 -1.01 6.33 -27.05
N LYS A 183 -1.22 6.56 -25.76
CA LYS A 183 -0.43 7.54 -24.98
C LYS A 183 1.06 7.18 -24.99
N LEU A 184 1.40 5.90 -24.77
CA LEU A 184 2.78 5.41 -24.76
C LEU A 184 3.45 5.55 -26.13
N ILE A 185 2.77 5.10 -27.20
CA ILE A 185 3.34 5.14 -28.55
C ILE A 185 3.54 6.57 -29.05
N PHE A 186 2.55 7.44 -28.90
CA PHE A 186 2.71 8.82 -29.35
C PHE A 186 3.81 9.56 -28.59
N ASN A 187 4.08 9.20 -27.33
CA ASN A 187 5.24 9.71 -26.63
C ASN A 187 6.55 9.17 -27.20
N LEU A 188 6.67 7.85 -27.40
CA LEU A 188 7.85 7.24 -28.04
C LEU A 188 8.16 7.90 -29.39
N LEU A 189 7.14 8.09 -30.22
CA LEU A 189 7.25 8.76 -31.52
C LEU A 189 7.68 10.22 -31.37
N SER A 190 7.16 10.95 -30.38
CA SER A 190 7.53 12.35 -30.14
C SER A 190 9.00 12.47 -29.69
N THR A 191 9.48 11.55 -28.85
CA THR A 191 10.90 11.50 -28.44
C THR A 191 11.80 11.19 -29.63
N ASP A 192 11.40 10.26 -30.50
CA ASP A 192 12.19 9.85 -31.66
C ASP A 192 12.01 10.79 -32.88
N ALA A 193 11.08 11.75 -32.82
CA ALA A 193 10.80 12.69 -33.90
C ALA A 193 12.03 13.55 -34.26
N HIS A 194 12.93 13.80 -33.32
CA HIS A 194 14.21 14.48 -33.64
C HIS A 194 15.10 13.68 -34.61
N SER A 195 14.86 12.37 -34.79
CA SER A 195 15.69 11.46 -35.59
C SER A 195 15.19 11.21 -37.03
N LEU A 196 14.14 11.93 -37.48
CA LEU A 196 13.34 11.72 -38.70
C LEU A 196 14.08 11.86 -40.06
N THR A 197 15.23 11.21 -40.21
CA THR A 197 15.90 10.93 -41.49
C THR A 197 15.33 9.67 -42.13
N LYS A 198 15.51 9.46 -43.45
CA LYS A 198 15.09 8.22 -44.18
C LYS A 198 15.52 6.91 -43.49
N LYS A 199 16.64 6.93 -42.75
CA LYS A 199 17.21 5.78 -42.05
C LYS A 199 16.61 5.56 -40.65
N GLY A 200 16.31 6.65 -39.93
CA GLY A 200 15.58 6.60 -38.65
C GLY A 200 14.16 6.06 -38.80
N ARG A 201 13.48 6.41 -39.90
CA ARG A 201 12.11 5.95 -40.24
C ARG A 201 11.92 4.44 -40.21
N ARG A 202 12.77 3.68 -40.93
CA ARG A 202 12.65 2.22 -40.99
C ARG A 202 12.86 1.55 -39.64
N LYS A 203 13.71 2.15 -38.78
CA LYS A 203 13.99 1.63 -37.45
C LYS A 203 12.78 1.81 -36.52
N ILE A 204 12.13 2.98 -36.58
CA ILE A 204 10.97 3.31 -35.74
C ILE A 204 9.73 2.51 -36.17
N PHE A 205 9.43 2.44 -37.47
CA PHE A 205 8.26 1.69 -37.96
C PHE A 205 8.38 0.19 -37.71
N GLY A 206 9.57 -0.39 -37.91
CA GLY A 206 9.83 -1.80 -37.57
C GLY A 206 9.85 -2.09 -36.07
N SER A 207 9.89 -1.06 -35.21
CA SER A 207 9.89 -1.20 -33.75
C SER A 207 8.60 -0.72 -33.10
N ILE A 208 7.52 -0.45 -33.85
CA ILE A 208 6.24 -0.05 -33.25
C ILE A 208 5.74 -1.21 -32.37
N PRO A 209 5.65 -1.00 -31.05
CA PRO A 209 5.22 -2.04 -30.13
C PRO A 209 3.78 -2.47 -30.38
N GLN A 210 3.55 -3.78 -30.54
CA GLN A 210 2.24 -4.35 -30.87
C GLN A 210 1.33 -4.56 -29.64
N SER A 211 1.81 -4.23 -28.43
CA SER A 211 1.05 -4.37 -27.19
C SER A 211 1.49 -3.33 -26.16
N VAL A 212 0.73 -3.21 -25.06
CA VAL A 212 1.11 -2.36 -23.92
C VAL A 212 2.43 -2.83 -23.30
N ASN A 213 2.62 -4.14 -23.10
CA ASN A 213 3.85 -4.72 -22.55
C ASN A 213 5.07 -4.48 -23.45
N ALA A 214 4.88 -4.57 -24.78
CA ALA A 214 5.93 -4.24 -25.73
C ALA A 214 6.25 -2.73 -25.68
N ALA A 215 5.25 -1.87 -25.49
CA ALA A 215 5.43 -0.43 -25.37
C ALA A 215 6.21 -0.07 -24.10
N TYR A 216 5.88 -0.70 -22.97
CA TYR A 216 6.65 -0.60 -21.73
C TYR A 216 8.10 -1.03 -21.91
N THR A 217 8.34 -2.20 -22.50
CA THR A 217 9.69 -2.69 -22.80
C THR A 217 10.47 -1.69 -23.67
N ALA A 218 9.83 -1.11 -24.70
CA ALA A 218 10.46 -0.13 -25.56
C ALA A 218 10.81 1.17 -24.83
N ILE A 219 9.97 1.63 -23.91
CA ILE A 219 10.23 2.82 -23.09
C ILE A 219 11.41 2.57 -22.14
N LEU A 220 11.38 1.49 -21.37
CA LEU A 220 12.41 1.20 -20.38
C LEU A 220 13.76 0.86 -21.05
N ASN A 221 13.76 0.28 -22.25
CA ASN A 221 14.99 0.04 -23.00
C ASN A 221 15.69 1.31 -23.52
N LYS A 222 15.02 2.47 -23.51
CA LYS A 222 15.65 3.77 -23.80
C LYS A 222 16.40 4.35 -22.60
N SER A 223 16.23 3.78 -21.42
CA SER A 223 16.93 4.22 -20.21
C SER A 223 18.44 4.20 -20.41
N LYS A 224 19.11 5.28 -19.97
CA LYS A 224 20.58 5.39 -20.00
C LYS A 224 21.23 4.47 -18.96
N ASP A 225 20.55 4.24 -17.84
CA ASP A 225 21.01 3.39 -16.74
C ASP A 225 19.87 2.44 -16.33
N LYS A 226 19.94 1.22 -16.86
CA LYS A 226 18.92 0.20 -16.63
C LYS A 226 18.94 -0.34 -15.20
N GLU A 227 20.09 -0.31 -14.52
CA GLU A 227 20.20 -0.78 -13.15
C GLU A 227 19.53 0.22 -12.20
N GLN A 228 19.81 1.52 -12.34
CA GLN A 228 19.12 2.55 -11.56
C GLN A 228 17.62 2.61 -11.87
N ALA A 229 17.24 2.46 -13.14
CA ALA A 229 15.83 2.36 -13.51
C ALA A 229 15.17 1.15 -12.81
N LYS A 230 15.83 -0.01 -12.80
CA LYS A 230 15.32 -1.19 -12.09
C LYS A 230 15.18 -0.94 -10.59
N LYS A 231 16.17 -0.34 -9.92
CA LYS A 231 16.09 0.04 -8.50
C LYS A 231 14.89 0.97 -8.23
N LEU A 232 14.71 2.01 -9.05
CA LEU A 232 13.58 2.94 -8.94
C LEU A 232 12.25 2.19 -9.01
N LEU A 233 12.09 1.32 -10.02
CA LEU A 233 10.87 0.53 -10.22
C LEU A 233 10.61 -0.46 -9.07
N GLN A 234 11.67 -1.09 -8.53
CA GLN A 234 11.56 -1.96 -7.35
C GLN A 234 11.01 -1.19 -6.15
N ILE A 235 11.53 0.02 -5.89
CA ILE A 235 11.08 0.88 -4.79
C ILE A 235 9.60 1.26 -4.95
N VAL A 236 9.21 1.76 -6.13
CA VAL A 236 7.80 2.14 -6.39
C VAL A 236 6.85 0.95 -6.26
N CYS A 237 7.30 -0.27 -6.56
CA CYS A 237 6.51 -1.50 -6.42
C CYS A 237 6.10 -1.82 -4.98
N VAL A 238 7.03 -1.69 -4.03
CA VAL A 238 6.86 -2.18 -2.64
C VAL A 238 6.70 -1.10 -1.60
N ALA A 239 6.91 0.17 -1.95
CA ALA A 239 6.81 1.26 -1.00
C ALA A 239 5.43 1.29 -0.30
N SER A 240 5.44 1.43 1.03
CA SER A 240 4.21 1.46 1.84
C SER A 240 3.33 2.68 1.58
N ARG A 241 3.95 3.75 1.09
CA ARG A 241 3.30 4.92 0.50
C ARG A 241 4.16 5.39 -0.69
N PRO A 242 3.61 6.16 -1.63
CA PRO A 242 4.40 6.82 -2.64
C PRO A 242 5.53 7.65 -1.99
N LEU A 243 6.75 7.50 -2.51
CA LEU A 243 7.89 8.34 -2.12
C LEU A 243 7.78 9.67 -2.85
N SER A 244 8.14 10.74 -2.17
CA SER A 244 8.41 12.03 -2.82
C SER A 244 9.61 11.90 -3.75
N PHE A 245 9.76 12.81 -4.71
CA PHE A 245 10.91 12.77 -5.61
C PHE A 245 12.25 12.94 -4.85
N ASN A 246 12.28 13.71 -3.76
CA ASN A 246 13.47 13.85 -2.92
C ASN A 246 13.81 12.53 -2.21
N GLU A 247 12.80 11.88 -1.60
CA GLU A 247 12.98 10.56 -0.99
C GLU A 247 13.47 9.52 -2.02
N MET A 248 12.91 9.55 -3.24
CA MET A 248 13.32 8.65 -4.31
C MET A 248 14.79 8.87 -4.71
N ILE A 249 15.20 10.13 -4.89
CA ILE A 249 16.58 10.45 -5.29
C ILE A 249 17.56 10.03 -4.20
N ILE A 250 17.28 10.38 -2.93
CA ILE A 250 18.10 9.97 -1.78
C ILE A 250 18.32 8.46 -1.78
N VAL A 251 17.26 7.66 -1.99
CA VAL A 251 17.38 6.19 -2.01
C VAL A 251 18.20 5.69 -3.20
N LEU A 252 18.14 6.37 -4.36
CA LEU A 252 18.87 5.98 -5.56
C LEU A 252 20.35 6.35 -5.50
N THR A 253 20.71 7.42 -4.80
CA THR A 253 22.07 7.94 -4.70
C THR A 253 22.80 7.51 -3.43
N LEU A 254 22.14 6.81 -2.51
CA LEU A 254 22.76 6.38 -1.25
C LEU A 254 23.89 5.38 -1.51
N GLU A 255 25.11 5.73 -1.10
CA GLU A 255 26.33 4.94 -1.25
C GLU A 255 27.00 4.60 0.10
N GLU A 256 27.83 3.55 0.10
CA GLU A 256 28.61 3.18 1.29
C GLU A 256 29.71 4.23 1.55
N GLY A 257 29.57 4.98 2.64
CA GLY A 257 30.55 6.00 3.06
C GLY A 257 29.99 7.41 3.12
N ASP A 258 28.76 7.61 2.63
CA ASP A 258 28.06 8.89 2.71
C ASP A 258 27.86 9.36 4.16
N THR A 259 27.80 10.68 4.33
CA THR A 259 27.25 11.30 5.54
C THR A 259 25.80 11.72 5.30
N ILE A 260 25.04 11.93 6.37
CA ILE A 260 23.63 12.32 6.24
C ILE A 260 23.45 13.70 5.60
N ASP A 261 24.46 14.56 5.68
CA ASP A 261 24.46 15.93 5.15
C ASP A 261 24.87 16.02 3.67
N ASP A 262 25.37 14.93 3.08
CA ASP A 262 25.77 14.88 1.66
C ASP A 262 24.57 14.84 0.70
N GLN A 263 23.34 14.89 1.22
CA GLN A 263 22.11 14.75 0.45
C GLN A 263 21.73 16.03 -0.28
N GLU A 264 21.84 16.00 -1.60
CA GLU A 264 21.42 17.11 -2.45
C GLU A 264 19.89 17.24 -2.53
N VAL A 265 19.40 18.47 -2.35
CA VAL A 265 17.99 18.81 -2.54
C VAL A 265 17.79 19.27 -3.97
N TYR A 266 16.99 18.53 -4.73
CA TYR A 266 16.69 18.85 -6.12
C TYR A 266 15.44 19.71 -6.23
N SER A 267 15.39 20.60 -7.22
CA SER A 267 14.12 21.22 -7.61
C SER A 267 13.23 20.18 -8.30
N GLU A 268 11.91 20.38 -8.23
CA GLU A 268 10.94 19.46 -8.83
C GLU A 268 11.17 19.26 -10.34
N GLU A 269 11.64 20.29 -11.05
CA GLU A 269 11.95 20.21 -12.49
C GLU A 269 13.14 19.29 -12.78
N HIS A 270 14.23 19.43 -12.03
CA HIS A 270 15.42 18.57 -12.18
C HIS A 270 15.10 17.12 -11.79
N ALA A 271 14.37 16.92 -10.70
CA ALA A 271 13.97 15.59 -10.24
C ALA A 271 13.08 14.87 -11.25
N LYS A 272 12.10 15.58 -11.84
CA LYS A 272 11.28 15.05 -12.94
C LYS A 272 12.13 14.68 -14.15
N SER A 273 13.12 15.50 -14.49
CA SER A 273 14.04 15.21 -15.60
C SER A 273 14.82 13.93 -15.34
N LEU A 274 15.37 13.74 -14.14
CA LEU A 274 16.15 12.55 -13.79
C LEU A 274 15.30 11.27 -13.79
N ILE A 275 14.12 11.32 -13.16
CA ILE A 275 13.18 10.19 -13.13
C ILE A 275 12.72 9.83 -14.56
N ASN A 276 12.45 10.84 -15.40
CA ASN A 276 12.07 10.63 -16.79
C ASN A 276 13.22 10.12 -17.66
N ASP A 277 14.47 10.50 -17.37
CA ASP A 277 15.67 9.95 -18.03
C ASP A 277 15.88 8.45 -17.69
N LEU A 278 15.50 8.04 -16.48
CA LEU A 278 15.59 6.65 -16.03
C LEU A 278 14.43 5.77 -16.52
N CYS A 279 13.19 6.24 -16.39
CA CYS A 279 12.00 5.41 -16.59
C CYS A 279 11.06 5.90 -17.71
N GLY A 280 11.31 7.07 -18.29
CA GLY A 280 10.40 7.71 -19.25
C GLY A 280 8.99 7.88 -18.68
N LEU A 281 7.99 7.76 -19.55
CA LEU A 281 6.58 7.80 -19.15
C LEU A 281 6.11 6.60 -18.32
N PHE A 282 6.96 5.62 -18.04
CA PHE A 282 6.58 4.46 -17.22
C PHE A 282 6.21 4.88 -15.80
N VAL A 283 6.84 5.94 -15.31
CA VAL A 283 6.63 6.56 -14.00
C VAL A 283 6.18 8.01 -14.19
N THR A 284 5.37 8.53 -13.27
CA THR A 284 4.90 9.91 -13.28
C THR A 284 5.04 10.55 -11.90
N VAL A 285 5.31 11.85 -11.87
CA VAL A 285 5.39 12.64 -10.64
C VAL A 285 4.14 13.51 -10.51
N ILE A 286 3.31 13.23 -9.51
CA ILE A 286 2.06 13.94 -9.23
C ILE A 286 2.14 14.53 -7.83
N ASN A 287 1.97 15.85 -7.71
CA ASN A 287 2.05 16.58 -6.44
C ASN A 287 3.36 16.29 -5.66
N GLY A 288 4.47 16.16 -6.36
CA GLY A 288 5.78 15.85 -5.76
C GLY A 288 6.03 14.37 -5.44
N TYR A 289 5.09 13.46 -5.68
CA TYR A 289 5.22 12.03 -5.40
C TYR A 289 5.32 11.18 -6.66
N VAL A 290 6.08 10.10 -6.57
CA VAL A 290 6.42 9.20 -7.67
C VAL A 290 5.43 8.02 -7.73
N TYR A 291 4.79 7.82 -8.88
CA TYR A 291 3.80 6.77 -9.13
C TYR A 291 4.09 6.01 -10.42
N PHE A 292 3.63 4.76 -10.50
CA PHE A 292 3.44 4.14 -11.82
C PHE A 292 2.43 4.92 -12.65
N LEU A 293 2.64 4.92 -13.97
CA LEU A 293 1.67 5.49 -14.90
C LEU A 293 0.29 4.82 -14.77
N HIS A 294 0.26 3.50 -14.53
CA HIS A 294 -0.96 2.70 -14.43
C HIS A 294 -0.69 1.39 -13.68
N GLN A 295 -1.73 0.77 -13.09
CA GLN A 295 -1.61 -0.51 -12.35
C GLN A 295 -1.02 -1.64 -13.22
N THR A 296 -1.35 -1.67 -14.51
CA THR A 296 -0.80 -2.64 -15.49
C THR A 296 0.72 -2.57 -15.62
N ALA A 297 1.34 -1.44 -15.27
CA ALA A 297 2.80 -1.30 -15.26
C ALA A 297 3.42 -2.10 -14.11
N LYS A 298 2.77 -2.12 -12.94
CA LYS A 298 3.18 -2.94 -11.80
C LYS A 298 3.00 -4.43 -12.11
N GLU A 299 1.87 -4.81 -12.69
CA GLU A 299 1.59 -6.20 -13.10
C GLU A 299 2.62 -6.71 -14.12
N PHE A 300 2.97 -5.88 -15.11
CA PHE A 300 3.99 -6.19 -16.11
C PHE A 300 5.36 -6.50 -15.48
N LEU A 301 5.76 -5.79 -14.43
CA LEU A 301 7.07 -5.97 -13.77
C LEU A 301 7.12 -7.20 -12.86
N LEU A 302 6.01 -7.51 -12.18
CA LEU A 302 5.92 -8.64 -11.25
C LEU A 302 5.64 -9.97 -11.95
N GLY A 303 4.97 -9.94 -13.11
CA GLY A 303 4.61 -11.13 -13.86
C GLY A 303 3.43 -11.89 -13.24
N SER A 304 2.73 -12.65 -14.07
CA SER A 304 1.70 -13.61 -13.64
C SER A 304 2.33 -14.98 -13.43
N GLY A 305 3.11 -15.16 -12.36
CA GLY A 305 3.46 -16.45 -11.72
C GLY A 305 4.21 -17.53 -12.54
N GLU A 306 4.37 -17.40 -13.86
CA GLU A 306 5.05 -18.39 -14.70
C GLU A 306 6.46 -17.92 -15.02
N VAL A 307 7.42 -18.63 -14.44
CA VAL A 307 8.85 -18.51 -14.76
C VAL A 307 9.05 -18.94 -16.22
N LEU A 308 9.19 -17.97 -17.12
CA LEU A 308 9.69 -18.26 -18.46
C LEU A 308 11.22 -18.36 -18.41
N ASN A 309 11.71 -19.49 -18.91
CA ASN A 309 13.13 -19.79 -19.11
C ASN A 309 13.89 -18.59 -19.66
N GLN A 310 15.06 -18.34 -19.08
CA GLN A 310 15.99 -17.28 -19.50
C GLN A 310 16.25 -17.37 -21.03
N PRO A 311 15.99 -16.29 -21.80
CA PRO A 311 16.36 -16.26 -23.20
C PRO A 311 17.87 -16.09 -23.34
N THR A 312 18.44 -16.79 -24.31
CA THR A 312 19.85 -16.78 -24.74
C THR A 312 20.27 -15.52 -25.51
N THR A 313 19.66 -14.36 -25.25
CA THR A 313 19.92 -13.12 -25.99
C THR A 313 20.48 -12.03 -25.06
N ASN A 314 21.50 -11.28 -25.51
CA ASN A 314 22.10 -10.11 -24.84
C ASN A 314 21.15 -8.90 -24.62
N SER A 315 19.83 -9.11 -24.62
CA SER A 315 18.79 -8.09 -24.47
C SER A 315 18.25 -8.09 -23.04
N TRP A 316 18.18 -6.91 -22.42
CA TRP A 316 17.56 -6.75 -21.09
C TRP A 316 16.08 -7.12 -21.13
N VAL A 317 15.61 -7.87 -20.14
CA VAL A 317 14.21 -8.31 -20.00
C VAL A 317 13.58 -7.56 -18.82
N TRP A 318 12.50 -6.83 -19.08
CA TRP A 318 11.78 -6.05 -18.07
C TRP A 318 10.53 -6.75 -17.53
N GLU A 319 9.86 -7.53 -18.38
CA GLU A 319 8.68 -8.29 -18.00
C GLU A 319 9.05 -9.33 -16.94
N SER A 320 8.26 -9.39 -15.87
CA SER A 320 8.50 -10.32 -14.74
C SER A 320 9.92 -10.23 -14.16
N SER A 321 10.59 -9.07 -14.27
CA SER A 321 11.99 -8.88 -13.87
C SER A 321 12.18 -8.47 -12.41
N ILE A 322 11.08 -8.21 -11.71
CA ILE A 322 11.06 -7.71 -10.33
C ILE A 322 10.39 -8.72 -9.39
N SER A 323 11.14 -9.12 -8.37
CA SER A 323 10.62 -9.88 -7.23
C SER A 323 10.18 -8.92 -6.12
N ILE A 324 9.04 -9.22 -5.48
CA ILE A 324 8.55 -8.48 -4.31
C ILE A 324 9.58 -8.57 -3.17
N LYS A 325 10.10 -9.78 -2.90
CA LYS A 325 11.06 -10.02 -1.83
C LYS A 325 12.36 -9.24 -2.03
N ASP A 326 12.94 -9.29 -3.24
CA ASP A 326 14.18 -8.56 -3.55
C ASP A 326 13.98 -7.04 -3.51
N SER A 327 12.78 -6.57 -3.89
CA SER A 327 12.44 -5.15 -3.81
C SER A 327 12.32 -4.68 -2.36
N HIS A 328 11.69 -5.49 -1.50
CA HIS A 328 11.66 -5.24 -0.06
C HIS A 328 13.07 -5.27 0.52
N HIS A 329 13.94 -6.18 0.07
CA HIS A 329 15.34 -6.23 0.51
C HIS A 329 16.09 -4.94 0.17
N GLY A 330 16.01 -4.46 -1.08
CA GLY A 330 16.64 -3.21 -1.49
C GLY A 330 16.15 -1.98 -0.71
N LEU A 331 14.83 -1.88 -0.50
CA LEU A 331 14.27 -0.76 0.26
C LEU A 331 14.52 -0.88 1.77
N ALA A 332 14.56 -2.10 2.32
CA ALA A 332 14.98 -2.34 3.70
C ALA A 332 16.43 -1.89 3.91
N HIS A 333 17.33 -2.30 3.00
CA HIS A 333 18.72 -1.88 3.02
C HIS A 333 18.83 -0.35 3.02
N ALA A 334 18.18 0.35 2.09
CA ALA A 334 18.20 1.80 2.03
C ALA A 334 17.66 2.47 3.30
N CYS A 335 16.55 1.98 3.86
CA CYS A 335 16.03 2.50 5.12
C CYS A 335 17.05 2.31 6.24
N ILE A 336 17.54 1.09 6.46
CA ILE A 336 18.43 0.75 7.58
C ILE A 336 19.75 1.51 7.50
N TRP A 337 20.35 1.60 6.31
CA TRP A 337 21.58 2.35 6.10
C TRP A 337 21.38 3.84 6.37
N TYR A 338 20.31 4.43 5.85
CA TYR A 338 19.99 5.83 6.11
C TYR A 338 19.84 6.12 7.62
N LEU A 339 19.17 5.22 8.33
CA LEU A 339 18.99 5.31 9.76
C LEU A 339 20.33 5.15 10.51
N GLN A 340 21.23 4.30 10.00
CA GLN A 340 22.59 4.19 10.54
C GLN A 340 23.38 5.50 10.38
N LEU A 341 23.24 6.21 9.26
CA LEU A 341 23.85 7.52 9.08
C LEU A 341 23.29 8.53 10.09
N ALA A 342 21.98 8.52 10.32
CA ALA A 342 21.32 9.35 11.33
C ALA A 342 21.81 9.05 12.76
N LEU A 343 22.06 7.77 13.08
CA LEU A 343 22.63 7.35 14.36
C LEU A 343 24.09 7.84 14.51
N LYS A 344 24.91 7.67 13.47
CA LYS A 344 26.33 8.09 13.48
C LYS A 344 26.50 9.61 13.57
N ALA A 345 25.59 10.36 12.95
CA ALA A 345 25.55 11.82 13.05
C ALA A 345 25.00 12.31 14.40
N ASP A 346 24.52 11.41 15.25
CA ASP A 346 23.93 11.69 16.56
C ASP A 346 22.87 12.80 16.49
N LEU A 347 21.94 12.70 15.53
CA LEU A 347 20.93 13.74 15.29
C LEU A 347 20.03 14.02 16.49
N LEU A 348 20.00 13.11 17.48
CA LEU A 348 19.24 13.29 18.73
C LEU A 348 20.08 13.86 19.88
N ALA A 349 21.42 13.93 19.79
CA ALA A 349 22.26 14.54 20.83
C ALA A 349 21.81 15.92 21.30
N PRO A 350 21.38 16.85 20.41
CA PRO A 350 20.89 18.17 20.85
C PRO A 350 19.65 18.11 21.75
N PHE A 351 19.04 16.93 21.90
CA PHE A 351 17.77 16.70 22.57
C PHE A 351 17.85 15.64 23.67
N ASN A 352 19.06 15.24 24.10
CA ASN A 352 19.22 14.21 25.14
C ASN A 352 18.52 14.56 26.47
N ASP A 353 18.38 15.86 26.77
CA ASP A 353 17.68 16.36 27.98
C ASP A 353 16.19 16.68 27.72
N ALA A 354 15.65 16.37 26.54
CA ALA A 354 14.29 16.74 26.17
C ALA A 354 13.24 15.86 26.88
N THR A 355 12.21 16.49 27.43
CA THR A 355 11.03 15.80 27.93
C THR A 355 10.16 15.31 26.77
N SER A 356 9.30 14.31 27.04
CA SER A 356 8.40 13.73 26.03
C SER A 356 7.53 14.76 25.30
N ASP A 357 7.17 15.85 25.99
CA ASP A 357 6.39 16.97 25.42
C ASP A 357 7.08 17.68 24.24
N LEU A 358 8.41 17.58 24.13
CA LEU A 358 9.18 18.20 23.04
C LEU A 358 9.36 17.28 21.82
N TYR A 359 9.05 15.98 21.91
CA TYR A 359 9.24 15.05 20.79
C TYR A 359 8.54 15.45 19.48
N PRO A 360 7.31 16.01 19.49
CA PRO A 360 6.67 16.49 18.26
C PRO A 360 7.46 17.61 17.56
N GLU A 361 8.03 18.53 18.34
CA GLU A 361 8.82 19.66 17.81
C GLU A 361 10.20 19.20 17.33
N ILE A 362 10.84 18.28 18.06
CA ILE A 362 12.10 17.63 17.64
C ILE A 362 11.89 16.93 16.30
N ARG A 363 10.84 16.11 16.21
CA ARG A 363 10.49 15.42 14.97
C ARG A 363 10.26 16.41 13.84
N ARG A 364 9.51 17.49 14.06
CA ARG A 364 9.28 18.51 13.02
C ARG A 364 10.59 19.06 12.47
N ARG A 365 11.54 19.44 13.33
CA ARG A 365 12.84 19.98 12.91
C ARG A 365 13.68 18.97 12.13
N LEU A 366 13.73 17.72 12.57
CA LEU A 366 14.44 16.66 11.87
C LEU A 366 13.85 16.42 10.48
N LEU A 367 12.53 16.43 10.35
CA LEU A 367 11.84 16.20 9.08
C LEU A 367 11.94 17.36 8.09
N GLU A 368 12.22 18.58 8.58
CA GLU A 368 12.51 19.73 7.72
C GLU A 368 13.88 19.63 7.05
N GLN A 369 14.83 18.90 7.65
CA GLN A 369 16.20 18.75 7.15
C GLN A 369 16.43 17.41 6.44
N HIS A 370 15.71 16.36 6.84
CA HIS A 370 15.94 14.99 6.38
C HIS A 370 14.67 14.38 5.76
N PHE A 371 14.51 14.54 4.44
CA PHE A 371 13.29 14.17 3.72
C PHE A 371 12.93 12.68 3.81
N PHE A 372 13.91 11.78 3.87
CA PHE A 372 13.68 10.33 3.90
C PHE A 372 13.53 9.75 5.31
N LEU A 373 13.84 10.53 6.35
CA LEU A 373 13.87 10.06 7.74
C LEU A 373 12.51 9.53 8.23
N ASP A 374 11.40 10.23 7.93
CA ASP A 374 10.05 9.79 8.33
C ASP A 374 9.68 8.46 7.68
N TYR A 375 9.97 8.32 6.39
CA TYR A 375 9.67 7.09 5.66
C TYR A 375 10.52 5.94 6.20
N ALA A 376 11.83 6.14 6.30
CA ALA A 376 12.77 5.13 6.76
C ALA A 376 12.37 4.60 8.15
N PHE A 377 12.17 5.47 9.13
CA PHE A 377 11.81 5.04 10.50
C PHE A 377 10.47 4.32 10.58
N LYS A 378 9.45 4.78 9.84
CA LYS A 378 8.11 4.17 9.90
C LYS A 378 7.96 2.90 9.08
N ASN A 379 8.90 2.56 8.21
CA ASN A 379 8.71 1.46 7.26
C ASN A 379 9.84 0.44 7.24
N TRP A 380 11.01 0.73 7.83
CA TRP A 380 12.12 -0.21 7.82
C TRP A 380 11.73 -1.56 8.42
N PHE A 381 10.96 -1.61 9.51
CA PHE A 381 10.54 -2.86 10.15
C PHE A 381 9.71 -3.74 9.22
N LYS A 382 8.78 -3.14 8.46
CA LYS A 382 7.99 -3.87 7.47
C LYS A 382 8.87 -4.36 6.34
N HIS A 383 9.69 -3.49 5.75
CA HIS A 383 10.57 -3.90 4.64
C HIS A 383 11.56 -4.98 5.08
N PHE A 384 12.11 -4.88 6.29
CA PHE A 384 13.01 -5.88 6.88
C PHE A 384 12.33 -7.24 7.00
N ARG A 385 11.09 -7.27 7.50
CA ARG A 385 10.31 -8.51 7.64
C ARG A 385 10.01 -9.13 6.29
N GLU A 386 9.42 -8.38 5.36
CA GLU A 386 9.03 -8.89 4.03
C GLU A 386 10.25 -9.27 3.16
N ALA A 387 11.42 -8.73 3.46
CA ALA A 387 12.68 -9.13 2.83
C ALA A 387 13.25 -10.45 3.37
N GLU A 388 12.75 -10.94 4.50
CA GLU A 388 13.26 -12.10 5.24
C GLU A 388 14.79 -12.04 5.43
N ILE A 389 15.28 -10.90 5.95
CA ILE A 389 16.72 -10.67 6.13
C ILE A 389 17.31 -11.76 7.04
N PRO A 390 18.36 -12.49 6.59
CA PRO A 390 18.94 -13.58 7.35
C PRO A 390 19.88 -13.06 8.45
N ARG A 391 20.09 -13.87 9.48
CA ARG A 391 20.94 -13.59 10.65
C ARG A 391 22.31 -12.98 10.35
N GLY A 392 23.00 -13.48 9.33
CA GLY A 392 24.37 -13.07 9.00
C GLY A 392 24.48 -11.73 8.26
N HIS A 393 23.35 -11.09 7.95
CA HIS A 393 23.33 -9.85 7.19
C HIS A 393 23.73 -8.65 8.07
N PRO A 394 24.57 -7.69 7.60
CA PRO A 394 24.98 -6.52 8.40
C PRO A 394 23.81 -5.71 8.97
N SER A 395 22.69 -5.67 8.25
CA SER A 395 21.46 -5.00 8.69
C SER A 395 20.90 -5.53 10.00
N VAL A 396 21.18 -6.77 10.39
CA VAL A 396 20.71 -7.35 11.67
C VAL A 396 21.31 -6.60 12.86
N ILE A 397 22.60 -6.28 12.81
CA ILE A 397 23.26 -5.54 13.89
C ILE A 397 22.72 -4.11 13.97
N ILE A 398 22.56 -3.46 12.82
CA ILE A 398 21.99 -2.10 12.76
C ILE A 398 20.55 -2.09 13.28
N ALA A 399 19.74 -3.12 12.97
CA ALA A 399 18.39 -3.23 13.50
C ALA A 399 18.37 -3.35 15.04
N ILE A 400 19.32 -4.09 15.63
CA ILE A 400 19.48 -4.19 17.09
C ILE A 400 19.85 -2.82 17.69
N GLU A 401 20.79 -2.10 17.07
CA GLU A 401 21.16 -0.72 17.49
C GLU A 401 19.98 0.25 17.39
N LEU A 402 19.10 0.08 16.40
CA LEU A 402 17.88 0.90 16.26
C LEU A 402 16.85 0.61 17.36
N TYR A 403 16.80 -0.61 17.88
CA TYR A 403 15.91 -0.99 18.98
C TYR A 403 16.36 -0.47 20.34
N THR A 404 17.66 -0.58 20.62
CA THR A 404 18.22 -0.26 21.94
C THR A 404 19.36 0.73 21.82
N SER A 405 19.34 1.81 22.61
CA SER A 405 20.47 2.73 22.66
C SER A 405 21.66 2.07 23.37
N ALA A 406 22.84 2.12 22.74
CA ALA A 406 24.07 1.48 23.19
C ALA A 406 24.62 1.96 24.56
N LEU A 407 24.03 2.98 25.20
CA LEU A 407 24.63 3.61 26.36
C LEU A 407 24.51 2.81 27.67
N ASP A 408 23.49 1.96 27.87
CA ASP A 408 23.35 1.18 29.12
C ASP A 408 22.73 -0.22 28.97
N GLY A 409 22.41 -0.67 27.74
CA GLY A 409 21.84 -2.00 27.48
C GLY A 409 20.45 -2.26 28.10
N CYS A 410 19.78 -1.22 28.62
CA CYS A 410 18.50 -1.33 29.32
C CYS A 410 17.44 -0.30 28.85
N GLY A 411 17.80 0.60 27.92
CA GLY A 411 16.94 1.69 27.46
C GLY A 411 16.44 1.52 26.02
N THR A 412 15.13 1.67 25.82
CA THR A 412 14.51 1.77 24.50
C THR A 412 15.07 2.97 23.73
N SER A 413 15.39 2.77 22.45
CA SER A 413 15.94 3.82 21.60
C SER A 413 15.08 5.10 21.60
N PRO A 414 15.66 6.30 21.85
CA PRO A 414 14.96 7.58 21.75
C PRO A 414 14.25 7.78 20.41
N TRP A 415 14.80 7.19 19.35
CA TRP A 415 14.20 7.21 18.02
C TRP A 415 12.81 6.57 17.96
N LEU A 416 12.55 5.51 18.73
CA LEU A 416 11.24 4.87 18.79
C LEU A 416 10.20 5.80 19.42
N TYR A 417 10.56 6.53 20.48
CA TYR A 417 9.66 7.52 21.09
C TYR A 417 9.35 8.69 20.14
N VAL A 418 10.37 9.21 19.46
CA VAL A 418 10.20 10.34 18.53
C VAL A 418 9.33 9.96 17.32
N PHE A 419 9.50 8.76 16.75
CA PHE A 419 8.87 8.39 15.47
C PHE A 419 7.65 7.48 15.57
N LYS A 420 7.50 6.69 16.66
CA LYS A 420 6.34 5.79 16.86
C LYS A 420 5.24 6.42 17.73
N LEU A 421 5.46 7.62 18.32
CA LEU A 421 4.50 8.49 19.03
C LEU A 421 3.23 7.78 19.55
N GLY A 422 3.27 7.28 20.79
CA GLY A 422 2.06 6.89 21.51
C GLY A 422 2.08 5.51 22.17
N ASP A 423 3.04 4.66 21.80
CA ASP A 423 3.22 3.36 22.44
C ASP A 423 4.28 3.46 23.55
N ASP A 424 3.90 3.13 24.78
CA ASP A 424 4.85 2.99 25.89
C ASP A 424 5.64 1.69 25.72
N PHE A 425 6.93 1.80 25.37
CA PHE A 425 7.86 0.68 25.32
C PHE A 425 8.88 0.60 26.49
N PRO A 426 8.63 1.14 27.71
CA PRO A 426 9.67 1.22 28.72
C PRO A 426 10.07 -0.18 29.23
N GLY A 427 11.27 -0.63 28.86
CA GLY A 427 11.81 -1.93 29.31
C GLY A 427 11.73 -3.05 28.28
N TYR A 428 11.31 -2.76 27.04
CA TYR A 428 11.41 -3.72 25.95
C TYR A 428 12.87 -3.92 25.52
N SER A 429 13.29 -5.18 25.43
CA SER A 429 14.59 -5.56 24.86
C SER A 429 14.51 -5.73 23.34
N SER A 430 15.65 -5.84 22.66
CA SER A 430 15.72 -6.15 21.22
C SER A 430 14.96 -7.44 20.86
N LEU A 431 14.86 -8.39 21.79
CA LEU A 431 14.08 -9.62 21.59
C LEU A 431 12.57 -9.35 21.56
N HIS A 432 12.07 -8.41 22.37
CA HIS A 432 10.66 -8.00 22.34
C HIS A 432 10.32 -7.32 21.01
N PHE A 433 11.15 -6.37 20.55
CA PHE A 433 10.93 -5.70 19.27
C PHE A 433 11.05 -6.66 18.07
N ALA A 434 12.05 -7.54 18.06
CA ALA A 434 12.16 -8.54 17.00
C ALA A 434 10.96 -9.50 16.96
N SER A 435 10.32 -9.74 18.11
CA SER A 435 9.09 -10.53 18.23
C SER A 435 7.86 -9.75 17.75
N ASP A 436 7.74 -8.46 18.09
CA ASP A 436 6.69 -7.53 17.63
C ASP A 436 6.70 -7.29 16.12
N PHE A 437 7.89 -7.24 15.52
CA PHE A 437 8.05 -6.94 14.11
C PHE A 437 8.36 -8.17 13.24
N GLY A 438 8.47 -9.36 13.83
CA GLY A 438 8.72 -10.60 13.09
C GLY A 438 10.09 -10.67 12.41
N HIS A 439 11.13 -10.09 13.00
CA HIS A 439 12.47 -10.04 12.41
C HIS A 439 13.26 -11.31 12.68
N LEU A 440 13.02 -12.36 11.90
CA LEU A 440 13.64 -13.67 12.08
C LEU A 440 15.17 -13.65 12.17
N GLY A 441 15.86 -12.91 11.28
CA GLY A 441 17.31 -12.80 11.34
C GLY A 441 17.82 -12.19 12.65
N VAL A 442 17.06 -11.25 13.25
CA VAL A 442 17.38 -10.67 14.56
C VAL A 442 17.08 -11.68 15.67
N LEU A 443 15.93 -12.37 15.64
CA LEU A 443 15.62 -13.44 16.59
C LEU A 443 16.70 -14.53 16.59
N ASP A 444 17.09 -15.01 15.41
CA ASP A 444 18.16 -16.01 15.22
C ASP A 444 19.51 -15.53 15.74
N HIS A 445 19.79 -14.23 15.66
CA HIS A 445 21.01 -13.66 16.21
C HIS A 445 20.98 -13.68 17.75
N LEU A 446 19.89 -13.20 18.34
CA LEU A 446 19.76 -12.99 19.78
C LEU A 446 19.66 -14.31 20.56
N VAL A 447 18.99 -15.34 20.02
CA VAL A 447 18.79 -16.63 20.72
C VAL A 447 20.07 -17.45 20.93
N GLU A 448 21.14 -17.11 20.23
CA GLU A 448 22.46 -17.72 20.44
C GLU A 448 23.32 -16.97 21.46
N GLU A 449 22.85 -15.82 21.97
CA GLU A 449 23.58 -15.09 23.00
C GLU A 449 23.63 -15.88 24.31
N PRO A 450 24.81 -16.20 24.87
CA PRO A 450 24.93 -17.09 26.02
C PRO A 450 24.22 -16.63 27.30
N LYS A 451 23.89 -15.34 27.38
CA LYS A 451 23.26 -14.71 28.55
C LYS A 451 21.79 -14.35 28.29
N LEU A 452 21.20 -14.81 27.19
CA LEU A 452 19.83 -14.46 26.86
C LEU A 452 18.84 -15.05 27.87
N GLU A 453 18.07 -14.18 28.51
CA GLU A 453 16.92 -14.55 29.32
C GLU A 453 15.65 -14.54 28.45
N ILE A 454 15.38 -15.63 27.73
CA ILE A 454 14.28 -15.69 26.74
C ILE A 454 12.88 -15.39 27.31
N ASN A 455 12.66 -15.71 28.60
CA ASN A 455 11.40 -15.49 29.29
C ASN A 455 11.38 -14.21 30.12
N LYS A 456 12.40 -13.34 30.00
CA LYS A 456 12.43 -12.08 30.73
C LYS A 456 11.27 -11.19 30.28
N GLY A 457 10.42 -10.79 31.22
CA GLY A 457 9.37 -9.82 30.95
C GLY A 457 9.92 -8.41 30.77
N GLY A 458 9.39 -7.67 29.80
CA GLY A 458 9.56 -6.23 29.65
C GLY A 458 8.56 -5.46 30.51
N THR A 459 7.95 -4.41 29.94
CA THR A 459 6.82 -3.69 30.55
C THR A 459 5.70 -4.66 30.87
N GLU A 460 5.02 -4.48 32.00
CA GLU A 460 3.90 -5.32 32.42
C GLU A 460 4.27 -6.79 32.68
N GLY A 461 5.56 -7.15 32.69
CA GLY A 461 5.99 -8.54 32.80
C GLY A 461 5.76 -9.36 31.53
N ARG A 462 5.37 -8.71 30.44
CA ARG A 462 5.13 -9.35 29.14
C ARG A 462 6.44 -9.87 28.54
N THR A 463 6.48 -11.17 28.25
CA THR A 463 7.64 -11.81 27.61
C THR A 463 7.64 -11.58 26.09
N PRO A 464 8.76 -11.83 25.38
CA PRO A 464 8.79 -11.75 23.91
C PRO A 464 7.73 -12.61 23.21
N LEU A 465 7.36 -13.75 23.79
CA LEU A 465 6.29 -14.59 23.26
C LEU A 465 4.91 -13.94 23.40
N HIS A 466 4.63 -13.21 24.49
CA HIS A 466 3.39 -12.42 24.61
C HIS A 466 3.29 -11.41 23.49
N ILE A 467 4.40 -10.70 23.22
CA ILE A 467 4.46 -9.68 22.18
C ILE A 467 4.28 -10.27 20.78
N ALA A 468 4.94 -11.40 20.48
CA ALA A 468 4.76 -12.09 19.19
C ALA A 468 3.30 -12.52 18.95
N VAL A 469 2.64 -13.00 20.02
CA VAL A 469 1.25 -13.45 20.00
C VAL A 469 0.27 -12.30 19.80
N GLU A 470 0.45 -11.20 20.56
CA GLU A 470 -0.38 -10.00 20.41
C GLU A 470 -0.23 -9.36 19.02
N ALA A 471 1.00 -9.34 18.48
CA ALA A 471 1.27 -8.82 17.13
C ALA A 471 0.81 -9.77 16.01
N GLY A 472 0.42 -11.00 16.32
CA GLY A 472 0.01 -12.01 15.32
C GLY A 472 1.15 -12.51 14.43
N ASN A 473 2.40 -12.42 14.86
CA ASN A 473 3.55 -12.81 14.05
C ASN A 473 3.83 -14.32 14.15
N LEU A 474 3.10 -15.09 13.34
CA LEU A 474 3.20 -16.56 13.28
C LEU A 474 4.63 -17.10 13.15
N THR A 475 5.47 -16.42 12.34
CA THR A 475 6.87 -16.83 12.13
C THR A 475 7.74 -16.59 13.36
N ALA A 476 7.51 -15.49 14.09
CA ALA A 476 8.20 -15.22 15.35
C ALA A 476 7.77 -16.20 16.43
N ILE A 477 6.48 -16.53 16.52
CA ILE A 477 5.93 -17.52 17.45
C ILE A 477 6.59 -18.88 17.21
N ASP A 478 6.55 -19.40 15.98
CA ASP A 478 7.19 -20.67 15.62
C ASP A 478 8.68 -20.68 16.01
N ARG A 479 9.36 -19.57 15.74
CA ARG A 479 10.78 -19.47 16.06
C ARG A 479 11.02 -19.48 17.56
N LEU A 480 10.30 -18.67 18.34
CA LEU A 480 10.44 -18.64 19.80
C LEU A 480 10.10 -19.99 20.44
N LEU A 481 9.04 -20.66 19.97
CA LEU A 481 8.64 -21.99 20.44
C LEU A 481 9.69 -23.07 20.16
N SER A 482 10.51 -22.90 19.12
CA SER A 482 11.62 -23.80 18.81
C SER A 482 12.86 -23.59 19.70
N VAL A 483 12.92 -22.51 20.49
CA VAL A 483 14.09 -22.22 21.34
C VAL A 483 13.99 -23.00 22.66
N PRO A 484 15.08 -23.66 23.12
CA PRO A 484 15.08 -24.34 24.41
C PRO A 484 14.73 -23.40 25.57
N ASN A 485 14.00 -23.94 26.55
CA ASN A 485 13.59 -23.24 27.78
C ASN A 485 12.59 -22.09 27.60
N VAL A 486 12.02 -21.88 26.41
CA VAL A 486 10.87 -20.98 26.27
C VAL A 486 9.70 -21.48 27.13
N ASN A 487 9.09 -20.58 27.91
CA ASN A 487 7.96 -20.90 28.78
C ASN A 487 6.71 -20.20 28.26
N LEU A 488 5.76 -21.01 27.78
CA LEU A 488 4.49 -20.54 27.22
C LEU A 488 3.52 -20.01 28.29
N ASN A 489 3.72 -20.41 29.54
CA ASN A 489 2.81 -20.18 30.65
C ASN A 489 3.31 -19.10 31.62
N VAL A 490 4.26 -18.27 31.20
CA VAL A 490 4.58 -17.07 31.98
C VAL A 490 3.33 -16.19 31.99
N ALA A 491 2.95 -15.72 33.16
CA ALA A 491 1.88 -14.77 33.33
C ALA A 491 2.45 -13.36 33.43
N GLU A 492 1.82 -12.40 32.78
CA GLU A 492 2.12 -10.98 32.96
C GLU A 492 1.55 -10.46 34.31
N TRP A 493 1.71 -9.18 34.64
CA TRP A 493 1.36 -8.61 35.95
C TRP A 493 -0.11 -8.74 36.39
N SER A 494 -1.05 -8.98 35.48
CA SER A 494 -2.47 -9.27 35.80
C SER A 494 -2.82 -10.77 35.77
N GLY A 495 -1.82 -11.64 35.61
CA GLY A 495 -1.99 -13.08 35.57
C GLY A 495 -2.35 -13.63 34.19
N GLU A 496 -2.34 -12.80 33.14
CA GLU A 496 -2.68 -13.19 31.77
C GLU A 496 -1.51 -13.92 31.11
N THR A 497 -1.78 -15.06 30.48
CA THR A 497 -0.78 -15.86 29.75
C THR A 497 -0.84 -15.59 28.25
N THR A 498 0.14 -16.08 27.50
CA THR A 498 0.16 -15.98 26.03
C THR A 498 -1.13 -16.49 25.37
N LEU A 499 -1.74 -17.56 25.87
CA LEU A 499 -3.03 -18.05 25.37
C LEU A 499 -4.17 -17.06 25.60
N TYR A 500 -4.16 -16.34 26.72
CA TYR A 500 -5.15 -15.30 27.00
C TYR A 500 -5.10 -14.18 25.96
N PHE A 501 -3.90 -13.67 25.64
CA PHE A 501 -3.71 -12.68 24.58
C PHE A 501 -4.14 -13.18 23.21
N ALA A 502 -3.82 -14.43 22.87
CA ALA A 502 -4.23 -15.04 21.60
C ALA A 502 -5.76 -15.07 21.43
N ILE A 503 -6.50 -15.36 22.50
CA ILE A 503 -7.96 -15.43 22.47
C ILE A 503 -8.58 -14.02 22.50
N GLY A 504 -8.03 -13.09 23.29
CA GLY A 504 -8.48 -11.70 23.36
C GLY A 504 -8.28 -10.93 22.05
N GLY A 505 -7.18 -11.19 21.33
CA GLY A 505 -6.90 -10.63 20.00
C GLY A 505 -7.55 -11.39 18.84
N GLY A 506 -8.10 -12.59 19.09
CA GLY A 506 -8.48 -13.61 18.12
C GLY A 506 -9.70 -13.35 17.22
N GLN A 507 -10.11 -12.10 17.02
CA GLN A 507 -11.34 -11.76 16.27
C GLN A 507 -11.13 -11.63 14.74
N ASP A 508 -9.90 -11.81 14.24
CA ASP A 508 -9.56 -11.84 12.82
C ASP A 508 -8.94 -13.20 12.37
N GLU A 509 -8.81 -13.42 11.06
CA GLU A 509 -8.27 -14.68 10.50
C GLU A 509 -6.83 -14.97 10.96
N GLY A 510 -6.06 -13.94 11.32
CA GLY A 510 -4.69 -14.08 11.85
C GLY A 510 -4.67 -14.68 13.25
N GLY A 511 -5.59 -14.26 14.12
CA GLY A 511 -5.71 -14.76 15.48
C GLY A 511 -6.01 -16.25 15.59
N GLN A 512 -6.78 -16.82 14.64
CA GLN A 512 -7.02 -18.28 14.60
C GLN A 512 -5.73 -19.07 14.35
N GLY A 513 -4.84 -18.56 13.49
CA GLY A 513 -3.53 -19.17 13.24
C GLY A 513 -2.65 -19.18 14.48
N VAL A 514 -2.66 -18.07 15.24
CA VAL A 514 -1.90 -17.93 16.50
C VAL A 514 -2.39 -18.93 17.55
N ILE A 515 -3.71 -19.03 17.75
CA ILE A 515 -4.31 -20.00 18.69
C ILE A 515 -3.93 -21.44 18.29
N ALA A 516 -4.02 -21.77 17.00
CA ALA A 516 -3.67 -23.10 16.50
C ALA A 516 -2.20 -23.44 16.75
N GLN A 517 -1.28 -22.51 16.51
CA GLN A 517 0.16 -22.68 16.80
C GLN A 517 0.41 -22.93 18.30
N LEU A 518 -0.16 -22.09 19.18
CA LEU A 518 0.03 -22.25 20.62
C LEU A 518 -0.54 -23.58 21.13
N LEU A 519 -1.75 -23.97 20.70
CA LEU A 519 -2.37 -25.24 21.12
C LEU A 519 -1.59 -26.47 20.63
N SER A 520 -0.83 -26.34 19.54
CA SER A 520 0.04 -27.42 19.05
C SER A 520 1.34 -27.57 19.85
N ALA A 521 1.71 -26.56 20.65
CA ALA A 521 2.94 -26.55 21.41
C ALA A 521 2.81 -27.38 22.70
N PRO A 522 3.74 -28.32 22.97
CA PRO A 522 3.68 -29.15 24.16
C PRO A 522 3.90 -28.33 25.43
N GLY A 523 3.11 -28.61 26.46
CA GLY A 523 3.26 -27.98 27.78
C GLY A 523 2.50 -26.67 27.96
N LEU A 524 1.68 -26.25 27.00
CA LEU A 524 0.75 -25.12 27.18
C LEU A 524 -0.32 -25.47 28.24
N ASP A 525 -0.49 -24.61 29.23
CA ASP A 525 -1.56 -24.70 30.22
C ASP A 525 -2.79 -23.93 29.76
N VAL A 526 -3.77 -24.65 29.23
CA VAL A 526 -5.05 -24.08 28.77
C VAL A 526 -5.98 -23.66 29.91
N ASN A 527 -5.68 -24.05 31.15
CA ASN A 527 -6.51 -23.79 32.33
C ASN A 527 -5.90 -22.73 33.25
N ALA A 528 -4.83 -22.05 32.82
CA ALA A 528 -4.26 -20.94 33.58
C ALA A 528 -5.34 -19.88 33.88
N ILE A 529 -5.37 -19.43 35.13
CA ILE A 529 -6.30 -18.41 35.63
C ILE A 529 -5.57 -17.09 35.85
N THR A 530 -6.20 -16.00 35.44
CA THR A 530 -5.76 -14.64 35.75
C THR A 530 -5.94 -14.33 37.24
N ASP A 531 -5.39 -13.22 37.71
CA ASP A 531 -5.55 -12.76 39.10
C ASP A 531 -7.03 -12.44 39.44
N CYS A 532 -7.85 -12.18 38.42
CA CYS A 532 -9.30 -12.01 38.55
C CYS A 532 -10.09 -13.33 38.43
N GLY A 533 -9.40 -14.47 38.36
CA GLY A 533 -9.99 -15.81 38.39
C GLY A 533 -10.59 -16.29 37.08
N TYR A 534 -10.24 -15.66 35.95
CA TYR A 534 -10.75 -16.04 34.63
C TYR A 534 -9.76 -16.93 33.88
N THR A 535 -10.27 -17.95 33.18
CA THR A 535 -9.46 -18.68 32.20
C THR A 535 -9.57 -18.02 30.83
N ALA A 536 -8.54 -18.18 30.00
CA ALA A 536 -8.56 -17.71 28.61
C ALA A 536 -9.77 -18.28 27.83
N LEU A 537 -10.19 -19.51 28.14
CA LEU A 537 -11.33 -20.19 27.51
C LEU A 537 -12.69 -19.52 27.77
N LEU A 538 -12.82 -18.70 28.82
CA LEU A 538 -14.07 -17.98 29.09
C LEU A 538 -14.45 -17.01 27.95
N PHE A 539 -13.45 -16.48 27.26
CA PHE A 539 -13.61 -15.49 26.20
C PHE A 539 -13.75 -16.12 24.80
N VAL A 540 -13.76 -17.45 24.69
CA VAL A 540 -14.00 -18.16 23.43
C VAL A 540 -15.49 -18.11 23.10
N THR A 541 -15.89 -17.13 22.29
CA THR A 541 -17.25 -17.08 21.73
C THR A 541 -17.37 -18.01 20.52
N LYS A 542 -18.49 -18.73 20.43
CA LYS A 542 -18.79 -19.74 19.41
C LYS A 542 -18.73 -19.25 17.97
#